data_AF-A0A5J4PUB7-F1
#
_entry.id   AF-A0A5J4PUB7-F1
#
_cell.length_a   1.000
_cell.length_b   1.000
_cell.length_c   1.000
_cell.angle_alpha   90.00
_cell.angle_beta   90.00
_cell.angle_gamma   90.00
#
_symmetry.space_group_name_H-M   'P 1'
#
loop_
_entity.id
_entity.type
_entity.pdbx_description
1 polymer ?
#
loop_
_entity_poly.entity_id
_entity_poly.type
_entity_poly.pdbx_seq_one_letter_code
_entity_poly.pdbx_strand_id
1 'polypeptide(L)'
;MEKILFFTETERAKLLILYRRLISSVGDSVSKENIRKVKKHLIEAVKHHNLSRNSFGMNPIIRGLETVLILSEEMSMKGGGLTGTMLNEIVKCNILSLESVRTEFGDDVAGIIKGLVKTSELYAKSAAVESENFRNLLFSFAEDMRVILIMIADRVNTMRQIKDSDNEDDRLKVANEAVYLYAPLAH
;
A
#
# COMPACT_ATOMS: atom_id res chain seq x y z
N MET A 1 5.51 8.89 30.73
CA MET A 1 5.62 8.33 29.37
C MET A 1 4.22 8.06 28.87
N GLU A 2 3.65 8.98 28.10
CA GLU A 2 2.37 8.75 27.43
C GLU A 2 2.51 7.52 26.53
N LYS A 3 1.63 6.53 26.70
CA LYS A 3 1.50 5.46 25.71
C LYS A 3 1.10 6.15 24.40
N ILE A 4 2.04 6.32 23.48
CA ILE A 4 1.72 6.73 22.11
C ILE A 4 0.85 5.61 21.55
N LEU A 5 -0.46 5.84 21.55
CA LEU A 5 -1.42 4.92 20.95
C LEU A 5 -1.18 4.95 19.44
N PHE A 6 -0.89 3.79 18.85
CA PHE A 6 -0.64 3.67 17.41
C PHE A 6 -1.78 4.26 16.56
N PHE A 7 -3.02 4.08 17.04
CA PHE A 7 -4.22 4.71 16.50
C PHE A 7 -4.74 5.80 17.45
N THR A 8 -5.03 6.98 16.90
CA THR A 8 -5.82 8.02 17.57
C THR A 8 -7.29 7.58 17.73
N GLU A 9 -8.08 8.27 18.54
CA GLU A 9 -9.51 7.96 18.68
C GLU A 9 -10.27 8.11 17.35
N THR A 10 -9.97 9.16 16.58
CA THR A 10 -10.54 9.40 15.26
C THR A 10 -10.18 8.30 14.27
N GLU A 11 -8.92 7.84 14.31
CA GLU A 11 -8.44 6.73 13.48
C GLU A 11 -9.08 5.39 13.82
N ARG A 12 -9.36 5.12 15.10
CA ARG A 12 -10.09 3.91 15.50
C ARG A 12 -11.51 3.91 14.94
N ALA A 13 -12.20 5.04 15.02
CA ALA A 13 -13.54 5.18 14.45
C ALA A 13 -13.50 4.99 12.92
N LYS A 14 -12.53 5.61 12.24
CA LYS A 14 -12.32 5.47 10.79
C LYS A 14 -12.01 4.02 10.40
N LEU A 15 -11.15 3.34 11.15
CA LEU A 15 -10.77 1.94 10.91
C LEU A 15 -11.97 0.99 10.93
N LEU A 16 -12.91 1.19 11.86
CA LEU A 16 -14.13 0.39 11.92
C LEU A 16 -15.03 0.58 10.69
N ILE A 17 -15.16 1.82 10.21
CA ILE A 17 -15.93 2.13 9.01
C ILE A 17 -15.26 1.53 7.77
N LEU A 18 -13.94 1.74 7.62
CA LEU A 18 -13.16 1.19 6.52
C LEU A 18 -13.23 -0.33 6.48
N TYR A 19 -13.07 -1.00 7.63
CA TYR A 19 -13.12 -2.46 7.70
C TYR A 19 -14.46 -3.03 7.25
N ARG A 20 -15.58 -2.39 7.63
CA ARG A 20 -16.92 -2.81 7.17
C ARG A 20 -17.08 -2.66 5.67
N ARG A 21 -16.69 -1.50 5.12
CA ARG A 21 -16.76 -1.23 3.68
C ARG A 21 -15.87 -2.20 2.90
N LEU A 22 -14.68 -2.49 3.43
CA LEU A 22 -13.72 -3.40 2.82
C LEU A 22 -14.24 -4.83 2.77
N ILE A 23 -14.87 -5.34 3.84
CA ILE A 23 -15.51 -6.67 3.78
C ILE A 23 -16.60 -6.71 2.69
N SER A 24 -17.39 -5.65 2.57
CA SER A 24 -18.44 -5.57 1.56
C SER A 24 -17.88 -5.48 0.14
N SER A 25 -16.83 -4.69 -0.08
CA SER A 25 -16.23 -4.45 -1.40
C SER A 25 -15.41 -5.66 -1.87
N VAL A 26 -14.59 -6.22 -0.98
CA VAL A 26 -13.78 -7.40 -1.29
C VAL A 26 -14.67 -8.61 -1.57
N GLY A 27 -15.82 -8.74 -0.90
CA GLY A 27 -16.78 -9.82 -1.12
C GLY A 27 -16.12 -11.20 -1.05
N ASP A 28 -16.44 -12.06 -2.03
CA ASP A 28 -15.83 -13.39 -2.16
C ASP A 28 -14.47 -13.39 -2.87
N SER A 29 -13.95 -12.21 -3.22
CA SER A 29 -12.68 -12.09 -3.94
C SER A 29 -11.48 -12.53 -3.12
N VAL A 30 -11.54 -12.40 -1.79
CA VAL A 30 -10.49 -12.85 -0.88
C VAL A 30 -11.13 -13.81 0.11
N SER A 31 -10.52 -14.99 0.29
CA SER A 31 -11.08 -16.00 1.18
C SER A 31 -11.21 -15.47 2.61
N LYS A 32 -12.28 -15.89 3.31
CA LYS A 32 -12.48 -15.55 4.73
C LYS A 32 -11.30 -15.98 5.59
N GLU A 33 -10.61 -17.06 5.22
CA GLU A 33 -9.39 -17.51 5.87
C GLU A 33 -8.25 -16.50 5.68
N ASN A 34 -7.99 -16.04 4.45
CA ASN A 34 -6.97 -15.04 4.19
C ASN A 34 -7.25 -13.72 4.91
N ILE A 35 -8.51 -13.27 4.95
CA ILE A 35 -8.91 -12.07 5.72
C ILE A 35 -8.57 -12.24 7.21
N ARG A 36 -8.82 -13.42 7.79
CA ARG A 36 -8.46 -13.71 9.19
C ARG A 36 -6.94 -13.70 9.41
N LYS A 37 -6.17 -14.31 8.51
CA LYS A 37 -4.70 -14.32 8.56
C LYS A 37 -4.14 -12.90 8.46
N VAL A 38 -4.58 -12.11 7.48
CA VAL A 38 -4.19 -10.70 7.32
C VAL A 38 -4.49 -9.91 8.59
N LYS A 39 -5.70 -10.04 9.14
CA LYS A 39 -6.08 -9.36 10.39
C LYS A 39 -5.13 -9.72 11.54
N LYS A 40 -4.77 -11.00 11.69
CA LYS A 40 -3.83 -11.46 12.72
C LYS A 40 -2.48 -10.76 12.57
N HIS A 41 -1.91 -10.76 11.37
CA HIS A 41 -0.62 -10.13 11.08
C HIS A 41 -0.64 -8.62 11.28
N LEU A 42 -1.73 -7.93 10.89
CA LEU A 42 -1.88 -6.50 11.15
C LEU A 42 -1.95 -6.18 12.65
N ILE A 43 -2.67 -6.97 13.44
CA ILE A 43 -2.72 -6.80 14.90
C ILE A 43 -1.34 -7.01 15.53
N GLU A 44 -0.59 -8.00 15.05
CA GLU A 44 0.76 -8.26 15.50
C GLU A 44 1.71 -7.12 15.14
N ALA A 45 1.63 -6.59 13.93
CA ALA A 45 2.43 -5.46 13.48
C ALA A 45 2.21 -4.20 14.33
N VAL A 46 0.97 -3.94 14.75
CA VAL A 46 0.65 -2.83 15.66
C VAL A 46 1.30 -2.99 17.02
N LYS A 47 1.51 -4.23 17.50
CA LYS A 47 2.16 -4.50 18.80
C LYS A 47 3.67 -4.34 18.76
N HIS A 48 4.31 -4.63 17.63
CA HIS A 48 5.77 -4.52 17.47
C HIS A 48 6.26 -3.08 17.29
N HIS A 49 5.36 -2.10 17.15
CA HIS A 49 5.65 -0.65 17.07
C HIS A 49 6.64 -0.21 15.97
N ASN A 50 6.96 -1.06 14.99
CA ASN A 50 7.86 -0.75 13.87
C ASN A 50 7.18 -0.06 12.67
N LEU A 51 5.88 0.24 12.78
CA LEU A 51 5.14 0.93 11.73
C LEU A 51 5.23 2.44 11.92
N SER A 52 5.79 3.14 10.93
CA SER A 52 5.96 4.59 10.96
C SER A 52 4.89 5.30 10.12
N ARG A 53 4.49 6.50 10.57
CA ARG A 53 3.68 7.41 9.77
C ARG A 53 4.53 8.05 8.68
N ASN A 54 3.91 8.41 7.55
CA ASN A 54 4.61 9.15 6.49
C ASN A 54 4.80 10.64 6.88
N SER A 55 5.40 11.44 5.99
CA SER A 55 5.65 12.86 6.24
C SER A 55 4.39 13.73 6.37
N PHE A 56 3.23 13.20 5.97
CA PHE A 56 1.91 13.82 6.18
C PHE A 56 1.21 13.32 7.44
N GLY A 57 1.86 12.49 8.25
CA GLY A 57 1.29 11.93 9.48
C GLY A 57 0.27 10.81 9.26
N MET A 58 0.13 10.27 8.05
CA MET A 58 -0.86 9.21 7.76
C MET A 58 -0.47 7.89 8.44
N ASN A 59 -1.46 7.21 9.02
CA ASN A 59 -1.28 5.88 9.55
C ASN A 59 -1.13 4.86 8.40
N PRO A 60 -0.06 4.04 8.36
CA PRO A 60 0.23 3.16 7.23
C PRO A 60 -0.83 2.07 7.03
N ILE A 61 -1.45 1.59 8.11
CA ILE A 61 -2.52 0.57 8.01
C ILE A 61 -3.77 1.19 7.41
N ILE A 62 -4.19 2.37 7.90
CA ILE A 62 -5.40 3.04 7.40
C ILE A 62 -5.23 3.37 5.92
N ARG A 63 -4.10 3.96 5.55
CA ARG A 63 -3.76 4.26 4.15
C ARG A 63 -3.81 3.00 3.29
N GLY A 64 -3.21 1.90 3.75
CA GLY A 64 -3.24 0.62 3.02
C GLY A 64 -4.66 0.10 2.78
N LEU A 65 -5.55 0.18 3.77
CA LEU A 65 -6.95 -0.23 3.60
C LEU A 65 -7.74 0.69 2.67
N GLU A 66 -7.45 2.00 2.68
CA GLU A 66 -8.03 2.94 1.72
C GLU A 66 -7.57 2.65 0.29
N THR A 67 -6.28 2.34 0.10
CA THR A 67 -5.74 1.91 -1.19
C THR A 67 -6.43 0.62 -1.68
N VAL A 68 -6.71 -0.34 -0.79
CA VAL A 68 -7.50 -1.54 -1.12
C VAL A 68 -8.92 -1.19 -1.60
N LEU A 69 -9.58 -0.19 -0.99
CA LEU A 69 -10.91 0.24 -1.43
C LEU A 69 -10.87 0.82 -2.84
N ILE A 70 -9.89 1.66 -3.17
CA ILE A 70 -9.70 2.18 -4.53
C ILE A 70 -9.47 1.01 -5.50
N LEU A 71 -8.59 0.07 -5.17
CA LEU A 71 -8.31 -1.08 -6.01
C LEU A 71 -9.54 -1.95 -6.27
N SER A 72 -10.34 -2.21 -5.24
CA SER A 72 -11.53 -3.05 -5.34
C SER A 72 -12.70 -2.35 -6.03
N GLU A 73 -12.98 -1.10 -5.69
CA GLU A 73 -14.17 -0.37 -6.16
C GLU A 73 -13.94 0.36 -7.50
N GLU A 74 -12.76 0.95 -7.71
CA GLU A 74 -12.48 1.77 -8.90
C GLU A 74 -11.74 1.00 -9.98
N MET A 75 -10.90 0.02 -9.60
CA MET A 75 -10.06 -0.74 -10.54
C MET A 75 -10.49 -2.21 -10.69
N SER A 76 -11.56 -2.64 -10.02
CA SER A 76 -12.08 -4.02 -10.05
C SER A 76 -11.02 -5.10 -9.74
N MET A 77 -9.98 -4.76 -8.99
CA MET A 77 -8.91 -5.68 -8.61
C MET A 77 -9.44 -6.73 -7.61
N LYS A 78 -8.91 -7.95 -7.73
CA LYS A 78 -9.37 -9.12 -6.97
C LYS A 78 -8.20 -9.94 -6.41
N GLY A 79 -8.48 -10.73 -5.38
CA GLY A 79 -7.64 -11.84 -4.94
C GLY A 79 -6.28 -11.40 -4.40
N GLY A 80 -5.22 -11.91 -5.02
CA GLY A 80 -3.85 -11.71 -4.56
C GLY A 80 -3.42 -10.25 -4.53
N GLY A 81 -3.91 -9.40 -5.44
CA GLY A 81 -3.56 -7.97 -5.45
C GLY A 81 -4.09 -7.21 -4.22
N LEU A 82 -5.33 -7.49 -3.82
CA LEU A 82 -5.92 -6.91 -2.60
C LEU A 82 -5.20 -7.41 -1.35
N THR A 83 -4.93 -8.72 -1.29
CA THR A 83 -4.22 -9.35 -0.16
C THR A 83 -2.79 -8.81 -0.04
N GLY A 84 -2.09 -8.69 -1.17
CA GLY A 84 -0.74 -8.13 -1.25
C GLY A 84 -0.69 -6.69 -0.76
N THR A 85 -1.65 -5.87 -1.16
CA THR A 85 -1.76 -4.47 -0.71
C THR A 85 -1.94 -4.35 0.79
N MET A 86 -2.78 -5.21 1.41
CA MET A 86 -2.99 -5.20 2.86
C MET A 86 -1.73 -5.58 3.66
N LEU A 87 -0.86 -6.42 3.09
CA LEU A 87 0.34 -6.94 3.76
C LEU A 87 1.62 -6.16 3.42
N ASN A 88 1.60 -5.34 2.37
CA ASN A 88 2.81 -4.72 1.82
C ASN A 88 3.61 -3.91 2.86
N GLU A 89 2.95 -3.07 3.67
CA GLU A 89 3.63 -2.23 4.66
C GLU A 89 4.30 -3.06 5.77
N ILE A 90 3.65 -4.12 6.25
CA ILE A 90 4.23 -4.96 7.31
C ILE A 90 5.41 -5.78 6.81
N VAL A 91 5.44 -6.13 5.51
CA VAL A 91 6.60 -6.77 4.88
C VAL A 91 7.74 -5.77 4.69
N LYS A 92 7.45 -4.55 4.22
CA LYS A 92 8.45 -3.47 4.10
C LYS A 92 9.10 -3.12 5.44
N CYS A 93 8.35 -3.19 6.54
CA CYS A 93 8.86 -2.96 7.89
C CYS A 93 9.54 -4.20 8.52
N ASN A 94 9.78 -5.27 7.76
CA ASN A 94 10.38 -6.53 8.21
C ASN A 94 9.65 -7.20 9.38
N ILE A 95 8.34 -6.97 9.51
CA ILE A 95 7.50 -7.60 10.54
C ILE A 95 7.05 -8.99 10.09
N LEU A 96 6.76 -9.13 8.78
CA LEU A 96 6.40 -10.39 8.15
C LEU A 96 7.38 -10.67 7.01
N SER A 97 7.99 -11.85 7.00
CA SER A 97 8.94 -12.22 5.94
C SER A 97 8.21 -12.59 4.63
N LEU A 98 8.84 -12.34 3.48
CA LEU A 98 8.31 -12.77 2.18
C LEU A 98 8.12 -14.30 2.10
N GLU A 99 8.96 -15.08 2.77
CA GLU A 99 8.82 -16.55 2.81
C GLU A 99 7.61 -16.99 3.64
N SER A 100 7.33 -16.29 4.75
CA SER A 100 6.08 -16.49 5.52
C SER A 100 4.86 -16.14 4.68
N VAL A 101 4.91 -15.03 3.93
CA VAL A 101 3.83 -14.67 2.99
C VAL A 101 3.60 -15.77 1.98
N ARG A 102 4.66 -16.27 1.34
CA ARG A 102 4.57 -17.35 0.35
C ARG A 102 3.93 -18.60 0.93
N THR A 103 4.34 -18.99 2.14
CA THR A 103 3.82 -20.17 2.83
C THR A 103 2.35 -20.02 3.22
N GLU A 104 1.93 -18.84 3.69
CA GLU A 104 0.58 -18.63 4.23
C GLU A 104 -0.47 -18.21 3.19
N PHE A 105 -0.04 -17.51 2.13
CA PHE A 105 -0.90 -16.87 1.12
C PHE A 105 -0.60 -17.29 -0.32
N GLY A 106 0.48 -18.03 -0.55
CA GLY A 106 0.87 -18.56 -1.87
C GLY A 106 1.82 -17.66 -2.66
N ASP A 107 2.37 -18.23 -3.73
CA ASP A 107 3.34 -17.55 -4.62
C ASP A 107 2.78 -16.31 -5.30
N ASP A 108 1.47 -16.30 -5.60
CA ASP A 108 0.79 -15.17 -6.23
C ASP A 108 0.92 -13.88 -5.39
N VAL A 109 0.59 -13.96 -4.10
CA VAL A 109 0.68 -12.83 -3.16
C VAL A 109 2.13 -12.44 -2.90
N ALA A 110 3.01 -13.44 -2.73
CA ALA A 110 4.43 -13.20 -2.49
C ALA A 110 5.11 -12.51 -3.69
N GLY A 111 4.77 -12.90 -4.92
CA GLY A 111 5.27 -12.29 -6.15
C GLY A 111 4.91 -10.80 -6.24
N ILE A 112 3.65 -10.46 -5.98
CA ILE A 112 3.17 -9.07 -5.98
C ILE A 112 3.93 -8.23 -4.95
N ILE A 113 4.02 -8.71 -3.69
CA ILE A 113 4.72 -7.94 -2.64
C ILE A 113 6.21 -7.82 -2.96
N LYS A 114 6.85 -8.87 -3.49
CA LYS A 114 8.25 -8.80 -3.94
C LYS A 114 8.44 -7.73 -5.01
N GLY A 115 7.51 -7.62 -5.97
CA GLY A 115 7.50 -6.55 -6.97
C GLY A 115 7.39 -5.16 -6.33
N LEU A 116 6.47 -4.98 -5.38
CA LEU A 116 6.27 -3.72 -4.67
C LEU A 116 7.51 -3.30 -3.84
N VAL A 117 8.15 -4.25 -3.15
CA VAL A 117 9.37 -4.00 -2.36
C VAL A 117 10.53 -3.59 -3.26
N LYS A 118 10.82 -4.38 -4.31
CA LYS A 118 11.89 -4.07 -5.27
C LYS A 118 11.70 -2.69 -5.91
N THR A 119 10.47 -2.39 -6.31
CA THR A 119 10.12 -1.11 -6.91
C THR A 119 10.40 0.03 -5.93
N SER A 120 9.97 -0.11 -4.66
CA SER A 120 10.23 0.86 -3.59
C SER A 120 11.74 1.09 -3.35
N GLU A 121 12.56 0.05 -3.43
CA GLU A 121 14.02 0.16 -3.28
C GLU A 121 14.67 0.89 -4.46
N LEU A 122 14.17 0.69 -5.68
CA LEU A 122 14.67 1.37 -6.88
C LEU A 122 14.38 2.87 -6.83
N TYR A 123 13.20 3.26 -6.34
CA TYR A 123 12.88 4.67 -6.07
C TYR A 123 13.86 5.30 -5.09
N ALA A 124 14.16 4.61 -3.98
CA ALA A 124 15.07 5.13 -2.97
C ALA A 124 16.50 5.35 -3.50
N LYS A 125 16.90 4.59 -4.52
CA LYS A 125 18.25 4.65 -5.13
C LYS A 125 18.34 5.62 -6.31
N SER A 126 17.24 5.95 -6.96
CA SER A 126 17.25 6.66 -8.24
C SER A 126 16.91 8.14 -8.06
N ALA A 127 17.90 9.02 -8.21
CA ALA A 127 17.69 10.47 -8.27
C ALA A 127 17.00 10.93 -9.58
N ALA A 128 16.79 10.02 -10.55
CA ALA A 128 16.33 10.28 -11.91
C ALA A 128 14.90 9.75 -12.17
N VAL A 129 14.01 9.91 -11.19
CA VAL A 129 12.58 9.52 -11.30
C VAL A 129 11.91 10.17 -12.53
N GLU A 130 12.43 11.31 -12.99
CA GLU A 130 11.95 12.08 -14.15
C GLU A 130 12.43 11.55 -15.51
N SER A 131 13.27 10.49 -15.55
CA SER A 131 13.79 9.96 -16.82
C SER A 131 12.89 8.89 -17.44
N GLU A 132 12.77 8.89 -18.76
CA GLU A 132 12.07 7.84 -19.51
C GLU A 132 12.68 6.46 -19.31
N ASN A 133 14.00 6.40 -19.08
CA ASN A 133 14.70 5.18 -18.73
C ASN A 133 14.22 4.58 -17.40
N PHE A 134 13.84 5.41 -16.42
CA PHE A 134 13.30 4.94 -15.16
C PHE A 134 11.90 4.31 -15.34
N ARG A 135 11.07 4.85 -16.24
CA ARG A 135 9.76 4.26 -16.59
C ARG A 135 9.93 2.87 -17.22
N ASN A 136 10.82 2.74 -18.20
CA ASN A 136 11.11 1.45 -18.83
C ASN A 136 11.71 0.45 -17.84
N LEU A 137 12.54 0.92 -16.91
CA LEU A 137 13.11 0.10 -15.84
C LEU A 137 12.01 -0.41 -14.89
N LEU A 138 11.09 0.44 -14.47
CA LEU A 138 9.96 0.06 -13.63
C LEU A 138 9.05 -0.97 -14.30
N PHE A 139 8.72 -0.78 -15.59
CA PHE A 139 7.99 -1.78 -16.35
C PHE A 139 8.73 -3.12 -16.43
N SER A 140 10.05 -3.09 -16.59
CA SER A 140 10.86 -4.31 -16.65
C SER A 140 10.91 -5.08 -15.33
N PHE A 141 10.71 -4.40 -14.19
CA PHE A 141 10.67 -5.04 -12.87
C PHE A 141 9.27 -5.43 -12.41
N ALA A 142 8.24 -4.73 -12.89
CA ALA A 142 6.86 -5.11 -12.70
C ALA A 142 6.48 -6.18 -13.74
N GLU A 143 7.04 -7.39 -13.57
CA GLU A 143 6.65 -8.59 -14.33
C GLU A 143 5.14 -8.91 -14.18
N ASP A 144 4.48 -8.29 -13.21
CA ASP A 144 3.06 -8.40 -12.91
C ASP A 144 2.39 -7.02 -12.92
N MET A 145 1.44 -6.82 -13.84
CA MET A 145 0.66 -5.59 -13.98
C MET A 145 -0.06 -5.15 -12.71
N ARG A 146 -0.38 -6.10 -11.81
CA ARG A 146 -1.04 -5.78 -10.53
C ARG A 146 -0.15 -4.93 -9.64
N VAL A 147 1.18 -5.06 -9.74
CA VAL A 147 2.13 -4.22 -9.02
C VAL A 147 1.97 -2.76 -9.44
N ILE A 148 1.90 -2.49 -10.75
CA ILE A 148 1.70 -1.15 -11.30
C ILE A 148 0.35 -0.57 -10.87
N LEU A 149 -0.73 -1.35 -10.96
CA LEU A 149 -2.06 -0.91 -10.53
C LEU A 149 -2.11 -0.56 -9.04
N ILE A 150 -1.49 -1.36 -8.18
CA ILE A 150 -1.39 -1.08 -6.74
C ILE A 150 -0.64 0.22 -6.50
N MET A 151 0.46 0.45 -7.20
CA MET A 151 1.23 1.68 -7.08
C MET A 151 0.45 2.93 -7.53
N ILE A 152 -0.29 2.83 -8.65
CA ILE A 152 -1.16 3.91 -9.13
C ILE A 152 -2.26 4.19 -8.11
N ALA A 153 -2.95 3.16 -7.60
CA ALA A 153 -4.00 3.32 -6.60
C ALA A 153 -3.48 3.96 -5.31
N ASP A 154 -2.28 3.56 -4.85
CA ASP A 154 -1.66 4.13 -3.66
C ASP A 154 -1.29 5.60 -3.87
N ARG A 155 -0.82 5.95 -5.07
CA ARG A 155 -0.54 7.34 -5.40
C ARG A 155 -1.81 8.18 -5.49
N VAL A 156 -2.86 7.66 -6.12
CA VAL A 156 -4.18 8.32 -6.18
C VAL A 156 -4.72 8.54 -4.77
N ASN A 157 -4.64 7.54 -3.90
CA ASN A 157 -5.04 7.66 -2.51
C ASN A 157 -4.27 8.79 -1.81
N THR A 158 -2.94 8.80 -1.96
CA THR A 158 -2.08 9.80 -1.33
C THR A 158 -2.41 11.21 -1.84
N MET A 159 -2.52 11.41 -3.15
CA MET A 159 -2.89 12.70 -3.77
C MET A 159 -4.24 13.22 -3.26
N ARG A 160 -5.24 12.35 -3.10
CA ARG A 160 -6.56 12.72 -2.54
C ARG A 160 -6.47 13.18 -1.09
N GLN A 161 -5.58 12.59 -0.29
CA GLN A 161 -5.45 12.92 1.13
C GLN A 161 -4.60 14.17 1.40
N ILE A 162 -3.62 14.48 0.53
CA ILE A 162 -2.70 15.62 0.74
C ILE A 162 -3.18 16.92 0.07
N LYS A 163 -4.34 16.91 -0.59
CA LYS A 163 -4.84 18.06 -1.37
C LYS A 163 -4.81 19.37 -0.58
N ASP A 164 -5.18 19.32 0.69
CA ASP A 164 -5.30 20.48 1.57
C ASP A 164 -4.23 20.48 2.68
N SER A 165 -3.11 19.76 2.49
CA SER A 165 -2.01 19.75 3.46
C SER A 165 -1.16 21.02 3.38
N ASP A 166 -0.75 21.53 4.54
CA ASP A 166 0.13 22.70 4.66
C ASP A 166 1.61 22.40 4.33
N ASN A 167 1.99 21.12 4.20
CA ASN A 167 3.35 20.71 3.81
C ASN A 167 3.50 20.80 2.28
N GLU A 168 3.71 22.01 1.78
CA GLU A 168 3.80 22.31 0.34
C GLU A 168 4.96 21.57 -0.35
N ASP A 169 6.13 21.51 0.28
CA ASP A 169 7.32 20.86 -0.28
C ASP A 169 7.07 19.37 -0.57
N ASP A 170 6.52 18.63 0.39
CA ASP A 170 6.23 17.22 0.18
C ASP A 170 5.04 17.01 -0.76
N ARG A 171 4.05 17.93 -0.76
CA ARG A 171 2.96 17.90 -1.74
C ARG A 171 3.47 18.04 -3.17
N LEU A 172 4.39 18.98 -3.40
CA LEU A 172 5.02 19.18 -4.71
C LEU A 172 5.81 17.94 -5.14
N LYS A 173 6.57 17.31 -4.24
CA LYS A 173 7.26 16.04 -4.54
C LYS A 173 6.30 14.94 -4.98
N VAL A 174 5.21 14.74 -4.22
CA VAL A 174 4.21 13.71 -4.54
C VAL A 174 3.48 14.02 -5.85
N ALA A 175 3.17 15.29 -6.13
CA ALA A 175 2.53 15.72 -7.36
C ALA A 175 3.45 15.55 -8.59
N ASN A 176 4.72 15.92 -8.48
CA ASN A 176 5.71 15.70 -9.54
C ASN A 176 5.86 14.19 -9.84
N GLU A 177 5.96 13.36 -8.80
CA GLU A 177 6.00 11.91 -8.98
C GLU A 177 4.72 11.38 -9.67
N ALA A 178 3.55 11.90 -9.30
CA ALA A 178 2.27 11.58 -9.96
C ALA A 178 2.29 11.90 -11.46
N VAL A 179 2.75 13.09 -11.84
CA VAL A 179 2.78 13.53 -13.24
C VAL A 179 3.82 12.80 -14.07
N TYR A 180 5.06 12.67 -13.57
CA TYR A 180 6.15 12.13 -14.37
C TYR A 180 6.13 10.61 -14.46
N LEU A 181 5.52 9.94 -13.49
CA LEU A 181 5.59 8.50 -13.41
C LEU A 181 4.24 7.81 -13.47
N TYR A 182 3.34 8.11 -12.54
CA TYR A 182 2.12 7.32 -12.43
C TYR A 182 1.10 7.65 -13.53
N ALA A 183 0.98 8.91 -13.93
CA ALA A 183 0.08 9.31 -15.01
C ALA A 183 0.46 8.67 -16.37
N PRO A 184 1.73 8.67 -16.81
CA PRO A 184 2.15 7.95 -18.01
C PRO A 184 1.96 6.44 -17.95
N LEU A 185 2.05 5.81 -16.77
CA LEU A 185 1.82 4.38 -16.60
C LEU A 185 0.33 3.99 -16.71
N ALA A 186 -0.58 4.97 -16.55
CA ALA A 186 -2.02 4.75 -16.55
C ALA A 186 -2.67 4.99 -17.93
N HIS A 187 -1.95 5.61 -18.87
CA HIS A 187 -2.40 5.90 -20.24
C HIS A 187 -1.90 4.83 -21.21
#